data_AF-A0A1F9BST0-F1
#
_entry.id   AF-A0A1F9BST0-F1
#
_cell.length_a   1.000
_cell.length_b   1.000
_cell.length_c   1.000
_cell.angle_alpha   90.00
_cell.angle_beta   90.00
_cell.angle_gamma   90.00
#
_symmetry.space_group_name_H-M   'P 1'
#
loop_
_entity.id
_entity.type
_entity.pdbx_description
1 polymer ?
#
loop_
_entity_poly.entity_id
_entity_poly.type
_entity_poly.pdbx_seq_one_letter_code
_entity_poly.pdbx_strand_id
1 'polypeptide(L)' 'MNEQIRNEIERIEESARRLQTLAQDNPAILRNADILLTFVYILKFITPVGRLDPATGGKEES' A
#
# COMPACT_ATOMS: atom_id res chain seq x y z
N MET A 1 -10.86 -10.05 -3.19
CA MET A 1 -9.83 -10.34 -2.16
C MET A 1 -8.60 -9.45 -2.33
N ASN A 2 -7.92 -9.45 -3.48
CA ASN A 2 -6.76 -8.56 -3.70
C ASN A 2 -7.08 -7.07 -3.56
N GLU A 3 -8.27 -6.63 -3.96
CA GLU A 3 -8.74 -5.25 -3.75
C GLU A 3 -8.94 -4.90 -2.27
N GLN A 4 -9.48 -5.82 -1.47
CA GLN A 4 -9.64 -5.59 -0.02
C GLN A 4 -8.27 -5.47 0.66
N ILE A 5 -7.32 -6.34 0.30
CA ILE A 5 -5.94 -6.26 0.79
C ILE A 5 -5.30 -4.92 0.37
N ARG A 6 -5.52 -4.48 -0.87
CA ARG A 6 -5.01 -3.18 -1.35
C ARG A 6 -5.60 -2.01 -0.54
N ASN A 7 -6.90 -2.01 -0.29
CA ASN A 7 -7.55 -0.97 0.51
C ASN A 7 -6.99 -0.90 1.94
N GLU A 8 -6.70 -2.05 2.55
CA GLU A 8 -6.06 -2.08 3.87
C GLU A 8 -4.62 -1.56 3.83
N ILE A 9 -3.84 -1.91 2.79
CA ILE A 9 -2.49 -1.36 2.60
C ILE A 9 -2.52 0.17 2.46
N GLU A 10 -3.51 0.72 1.76
CA GLU A 10 -3.70 2.17 1.60
C GLU A 10 -4.08 2.86 2.92
N ARG A 11 -4.95 2.24 3.72
CA ARG A 11 -5.30 2.75 5.07
C ARG A 11 -4.10 2.79 6.01
N ILE A 12 -3.25 1.77 5.95
CA ILE A 12 -2.00 1.72 6.73
C ILE A 12 -1.06 2.84 6.28
N GLU A 13 -0.92 3.06 4.97
CA GLU A 13 -0.11 4.14 4.43
C GLU A 13 -0.58 5.51 4.93
N GLU A 14 -1.88 5.78 4.81
CA GLU A 14 -2.47 7.04 5.26
C GLU A 14 -2.21 7.26 6.75
N SER A 15 -2.38 6.22 7.55
CA SER A 15 -2.12 6.26 9.00
C SER A 15 -0.64 6.55 9.31
N ALA A 16 0.29 5.91 8.58
CA ALA A 16 1.72 6.15 8.75
C ALA A 16 2.12 7.58 8.36
N ARG A 17 1.55 8.13 7.28
CA ARG A 17 1.76 9.54 6.89
C ARG A 17 1.22 10.51 7.94
N ARG A 18 0.04 10.22 8.51
CA ARG A 18 -0.52 11.01 9.63
C ARG A 18 0.40 10.98 10.84
N LEU A 19 0.99 9.83 11.17
CA LEU A 19 1.97 9.71 12.25
C LEU A 19 3.21 10.58 12.00
N GLN A 20 3.75 10.61 10.78
CA GLN A 20 4.86 11.52 10.45
C GLN A 20 4.50 12.98 10.69
N THR A 21 3.30 13.41 10.26
CA THR A 21 2.84 14.79 10.41
C THR A 21 2.61 15.16 11.89
N LEU A 22 2.05 14.25 12.69
CA LEU A 22 1.73 14.51 14.09
C LEU A 22 2.94 14.41 15.03
N ALA A 23 3.98 13.68 14.63
CA ALA A 23 5.12 13.37 15.49
C ALA A 23 6.41 14.10 15.07
N GLN A 24 6.32 15.27 14.42
CA GLN A 24 7.48 16.03 13.94
C GLN A 24 8.54 16.28 15.03
N ASP A 25 8.12 16.47 16.28
CA ASP A 25 9.02 16.73 17.41
C ASP A 25 9.48 15.45 18.13
N ASN A 26 9.11 14.26 17.63
CA ASN A 26 9.49 12.98 18.21
C ASN A 26 10.23 12.10 17.20
N PRO A 27 11.58 12.14 17.20
CA PRO A 27 12.39 11.42 16.21
C PRO A 27 12.23 9.90 16.26
N ALA A 28 11.89 9.33 17.43
CA ALA A 28 11.65 7.89 17.54
C ALA A 28 10.35 7.49 16.84
N ILE A 29 9.29 8.28 16.98
CA ILE A 29 8.01 8.02 16.29
C ILE A 29 8.16 8.27 14.78
N LEU A 30 8.88 9.31 14.35
CA LEU A 30 9.18 9.53 12.93
C LEU A 30 9.87 8.32 12.31
N ARG A 31 10.91 7.80 12.96
CA ARG A 31 11.63 6.60 12.50
C ARG A 31 10.70 5.39 12.39
N ASN A 32 9.79 5.21 13.35
CA ASN A 32 8.81 4.12 13.29
C ASN A 32 7.83 4.31 12.13
N ALA A 33 7.38 5.53 11.85
CA ALA A 33 6.51 5.83 10.72
C ALA A 33 7.22 5.59 9.38
N ASP A 34 8.52 5.91 9.27
CA ASP A 34 9.33 5.61 8.08
C ASP A 34 9.46 4.09 7.83
N ILE A 35 9.65 3.32 8.91
CA ILE A 35 9.69 1.85 8.84
C ILE A 35 8.35 1.31 8.34
N LEU A 36 7.22 1.82 8.86
CA LEU A 36 5.89 1.43 8.39
C LEU A 36 5.68 1.73 6.91
N LEU A 37 6.11 2.91 6.44
CA LEU A 37 6.03 3.28 5.02
C LEU A 37 6.89 2.38 4.13
N THR A 38 8.04 1.94 4.64
CA THR A 38 8.89 0.95 3.96
C THR A 38 8.15 -0.38 3.79
N PHE A 39 7.48 -0.87 4.84
CA PHE A 39 6.67 -2.08 4.75
C PHE A 39 5.48 -1.91 3.80
N VAL A 40 4.78 -0.78 3.85
CA VAL A 40 3.70 -0.45 2.91
C VAL A 40 4.19 -0.53 1.46
N TYR A 41 5.37 0.02 1.17
CA TYR A 41 5.95 -0.05 -0.17
C TYR A 41 6.15 -1.50 -0.64
N ILE A 42 6.72 -2.35 0.23
CA ILE A 42 6.91 -3.78 -0.06
C ILE A 42 5.56 -4.47 -0.26
N LEU A 43 4.58 -4.22 0.60
CA LEU A 43 3.23 -4.80 0.50
C LEU A 43 2.55 -4.39 -0.80
N LYS A 44 2.70 -3.13 -1.21
CA LYS A 44 2.17 -2.63 -2.48
C LYS A 44 2.80 -3.33 -3.69
N PHE A 45 4.10 -3.59 -3.62
CA PHE A 45 4.87 -4.28 -4.65
C PHE A 45 4.43 -5.75 -4.80
N ILE A 46 4.33 -6.50 -3.69
CA ILE A 46 3.95 -7.93 -3.73
C ILE A 46 2.44 -8.15 -3.96
N THR A 47 1.62 -7.11 -3.77
CA THR A 47 0.17 -7.15 -4.01
C THR A 47 -0.17 -6.26 -5.21
N PRO A 48 0.07 -6.67 -6.46
CA PRO A 48 -0.27 -5.85 -7.62
C PRO A 48 -1.78 -5.63 -7.74
N VAL A 49 -2.21 -4.43 -8.14
CA VAL A 49 -3.58 -4.23 -8.61
C VAL A 49 -3.69 -4.97 -9.92
N GLY A 50 -4.76 -5.76 -10.10
CA GLY A 50 -4.95 -6.66 -11.23
C GLY A 50 -4.38 -6.12 -12.53
N ARG A 51 -3.20 -6.61 -12.92
CA ARG A 51 -2.88 -6.72 -14.34
C ARG A 51 -3.69 -7.93 -14.77
N LEU A 52 -4.64 -7.70 -15.68
CA LEU A 52 -5.35 -8.75 -16.39
C LEU A 52 -4.36 -9.88 -16.66
N ASP A 53 -4.57 -11.01 -16.02
CA ASP A 53 -3.83 -12.21 -16.33
C ASP A 53 -4.15 -12.52 -17.80
N PRO A 54 -3.18 -12.51 -18.73
CA PRO A 54 -3.46 -12.85 -20.13
C PRO A 54 -4.01 -14.28 -20.27
N ALA A 55 -3.95 -15.10 -19.21
CA ALA A 55 -4.57 -16.41 -19.12
C ALA A 55 -6.11 -16.38 -18.98
N THR A 56 -6.71 -15.25 -18.60
CA THR A 56 -8.17 -15.06 -18.57
C THR A 56 -8.57 -14.17 -19.72
N GLY A 57 -9.06 -14.80 -20.79
CA GLY A 57 -9.29 -14.22 -22.11
C GLY A 57 -9.93 -12.84 -22.11
N GLY A 58 -9.21 -11.88 -22.70
CA GLY A 58 -9.86 -10.83 -23.45
C GLY A 58 -10.61 -11.49 -24.59
N LYS A 59 -11.93 -11.66 -24.43
CA LYS A 59 -12.79 -11.70 -25.60
C LYS A 59 -12.73 -10.31 -26.21
N GLU A 60 -11.98 -10.20 -27.30
CA GLU A 60 -12.33 -9.27 -28.36
C GLU A 60 -13.79 -9.56 -28.72
N GLU A 61 -14.70 -8.68 -28.31
CA GLU A 61 -15.99 -8.56 -28.97
C GLU A 61 -15.90 -7.35 -29.90
N SER A 62 -16.19 -7.66 -31.16
CA SER A 62 -16.06 -6.88 -32.39
C SER A 62 -16.81 -5.56 -32.43
#